data_AF-A0A3M1IYP8-F1
#
_entry.id   AF-A0A3M1IYP8-F1
#
_cell.length_a   1.000
_cell.length_b   1.000
_cell.length_c   1.000
_cell.angle_alpha   90.00
_cell.angle_beta   90.00
_cell.angle_gamma   90.00
#
_symmetry.space_group_name_H-M   'P 1'
#
loop_
_entity.id
_entity.type
_entity.pdbx_description
1 polymer ?
#
loop_
_entity_poly.entity_id
_entity_poly.type
_entity_poly.pdbx_seq_one_letter_code
_entity_poly.pdbx_strand_id
1 'polypeptide(L)'
;MIHFNADTRTFNLILHSSYYAFQADADGHLVHLGWGPRPANSDELLISGNAGYETSNFHRDQQTRRDELITFGDVVYHEASLKVNFPTLPATLSPEEAPHLPIRDVRLRYVSHTIVTDARPGLAPEHGQPTANATSRKTLRVLLQDPVQPFRVTLCYRLTPEHDIIERWLELENSGDAPLTIEQCSFGTLHLPNGVSELTSVAGAWGREFTTQRERLSIGLRIIEHRGVLTSHAANPFVLLNRPGQAWEESGTVYFGALAFSGGWRIAVEQLPSLDVRLHPGYNPVDFELTLPPGKTHITPALVCGVSPNGWGGASRRLHAFAQNYVLPRPPRQPAERPVLYNSWEATYFDLSVAGQIELARKAAAMGVELFCVDDGWFGGRRHAHAGLGDWTVSRDVFPDGLHPLVAEVQRLGMKFGLWVEPEMVNPDSDLYRAHPDWVLHFPGRPRTENRNQLM
;
A
#
# COMPACT_ATOMS: atom_id res chain seq x y z
N MET A 1 -15.62 11.73 12.93
CA MET A 1 -17.02 11.78 12.47
C MET A 1 -17.05 12.01 10.98
N ILE A 2 -18.09 11.53 10.28
CA ILE A 2 -18.31 11.79 8.85
C ILE A 2 -19.61 12.56 8.76
N HIS A 3 -19.56 13.77 8.21
CA HIS A 3 -20.73 14.62 7.99
C HIS A 3 -20.92 14.86 6.50
N PHE A 4 -22.17 14.79 6.06
CA PHE A 4 -22.58 15.20 4.72
C PHE A 4 -23.59 16.33 4.85
N ASN A 5 -23.28 17.48 4.24
CA ASN A 5 -24.22 18.59 4.11
C ASN A 5 -24.92 18.46 2.76
N ALA A 6 -26.23 18.20 2.76
CA ALA A 6 -27.00 17.96 1.54
C ALA A 6 -27.18 19.22 0.69
N ASP A 7 -27.33 20.39 1.31
CA ASP A 7 -27.57 21.66 0.61
C ASP A 7 -26.38 22.07 -0.25
N THR A 8 -25.17 21.85 0.28
CA THR A 8 -23.91 22.15 -0.41
C THR A 8 -23.27 20.91 -1.03
N ARG A 9 -23.81 19.71 -0.83
CA ARG A 9 -23.20 18.43 -1.23
C ARG A 9 -21.75 18.27 -0.74
N THR A 10 -21.47 18.75 0.47
CA THR A 10 -20.11 18.75 1.06
C THR A 10 -19.92 17.62 2.06
N PHE A 11 -18.80 16.92 1.94
CA PHE A 11 -18.34 15.87 2.84
C PHE A 11 -17.27 16.42 3.78
N ASN A 12 -17.46 16.22 5.07
CA ASN A 12 -16.51 16.59 6.12
C ASN A 12 -16.13 15.36 6.93
N LEU A 13 -14.87 14.95 6.82
CA LEU A 13 -14.27 13.83 7.55
C LEU A 13 -13.46 14.43 8.70
N ILE A 14 -14.05 14.42 9.88
CA ILE A 14 -13.48 15.06 11.08
C ILE A 14 -12.80 14.01 11.94
N LEU A 15 -11.50 14.14 12.15
CA LEU A 15 -10.71 13.28 13.02
C LEU A 15 -10.45 13.99 14.36
N HIS A 16 -9.59 13.42 15.21
CA HIS A 16 -9.34 13.98 16.55
C HIS A 16 -8.72 15.37 16.48
N SER A 17 -7.65 15.55 15.70
CA SER A 17 -6.91 16.82 15.55
C SER A 17 -6.81 17.33 14.12
N SER A 18 -7.39 16.61 13.14
CA SER A 18 -7.36 16.96 11.73
C SER A 18 -8.74 16.83 11.07
N TYR A 19 -8.89 17.42 9.89
CA TYR A 19 -10.10 17.30 9.06
C TYR A 19 -9.70 17.05 7.60
N TYR A 20 -10.59 16.41 6.83
CA TYR A 20 -10.49 16.30 5.38
C TYR A 20 -11.86 16.62 4.77
N ALA A 21 -11.92 17.52 3.79
CA ALA A 21 -13.16 17.99 3.21
C ALA A 21 -13.13 18.04 1.69
N PHE A 22 -14.24 17.65 1.07
CA PHE A 22 -14.46 17.67 -0.37
C PHE A 22 -15.95 17.81 -0.69
N GLN A 23 -16.29 18.14 -1.93
CA GLN A 23 -17.65 18.44 -2.37
C GLN A 23 -17.96 17.75 -3.69
N ALA A 24 -19.21 17.33 -3.88
CA ALA A 24 -19.69 17.00 -5.22
C ALA A 24 -20.27 18.27 -5.86
N ASP A 25 -19.61 18.79 -6.89
CA ASP A 25 -19.98 20.06 -7.54
C ASP A 25 -21.27 19.94 -8.37
N ALA A 26 -21.69 21.05 -8.99
CA ALA A 26 -22.90 21.10 -9.81
C ALA A 26 -22.88 20.12 -11.00
N ASP A 27 -21.69 19.90 -11.59
CA ASP A 27 -21.49 18.97 -12.70
C ASP A 27 -21.27 17.53 -12.25
N GLY A 28 -21.16 17.29 -10.94
CA GLY A 28 -20.94 15.98 -10.34
C GLY A 28 -19.47 15.57 -10.20
N HIS A 29 -18.51 16.47 -10.39
CA HIS A 29 -17.11 16.18 -10.03
C HIS A 29 -16.96 16.15 -8.51
N LEU A 30 -16.05 15.30 -8.03
CA LEU A 30 -15.73 15.23 -6.61
C LEU A 30 -14.47 16.03 -6.33
N VAL A 31 -14.62 17.23 -5.80
CA VAL A 31 -13.56 18.24 -5.67
C VAL A 31 -13.13 18.40 -4.22
N HIS A 32 -11.83 18.27 -3.99
CA HIS A 32 -11.17 18.55 -2.73
C HIS A 32 -11.30 20.02 -2.30
N LEU A 33 -11.72 20.25 -1.05
CA LEU A 33 -11.84 21.58 -0.46
C LEU A 33 -10.68 21.92 0.50
N GLY A 34 -10.23 20.94 1.28
CA GLY A 34 -9.12 21.15 2.20
C GLY A 34 -8.75 19.94 3.06
N TRP A 35 -7.51 19.92 3.51
CA TRP A 35 -6.96 18.93 4.42
C TRP A 35 -5.94 19.61 5.34
N GLY A 36 -6.07 19.39 6.65
CA GLY A 36 -5.10 19.96 7.60
C GLY A 36 -5.49 19.79 9.07
N PRO A 37 -4.74 20.43 9.98
CA PRO A 37 -5.07 20.47 11.40
C PRO A 37 -6.39 21.20 11.65
N ARG A 38 -7.14 20.76 12.66
CA ARG A 38 -8.30 21.49 13.16
C ARG A 38 -7.83 22.72 13.95
N PRO A 39 -8.46 23.90 13.77
CA PRO A 39 -8.27 25.01 14.67
C PRO A 39 -8.62 24.63 16.11
N ALA A 40 -7.87 25.14 17.09
CA ALA A 40 -8.19 24.96 18.49
C ALA A 40 -9.62 25.50 18.78
N ASN A 41 -10.39 24.79 19.62
CA ASN A 41 -11.77 25.12 20.00
C ASN A 41 -12.81 25.07 18.88
N SER A 42 -12.56 24.34 17.79
CA SER A 42 -13.52 24.17 16.70
C SER A 42 -14.27 22.84 16.81
N ASP A 43 -15.08 22.67 17.86
CA ASP A 43 -15.83 21.43 18.11
C ASP A 43 -16.79 21.08 16.95
N GLU A 44 -17.19 22.08 16.16
CA GLU A 44 -18.11 21.97 15.02
C GLU A 44 -17.50 22.39 13.67
N LEU A 45 -16.18 22.26 13.46
CA LEU A 45 -15.60 22.63 12.16
C LEU A 45 -16.25 21.84 11.02
N LEU A 46 -17.14 22.51 10.28
CA LEU A 46 -17.73 22.04 9.04
C LEU A 46 -17.28 23.00 7.95
N ILE A 47 -16.37 22.53 7.12
CA ILE A 47 -16.00 23.26 5.92
C ILE A 47 -17.19 23.19 4.97
N SER A 48 -17.64 24.37 4.56
CA SER A 48 -18.56 24.55 3.47
C SER A 48 -17.92 25.55 2.51
N GLY A 49 -18.08 25.30 1.22
CA GLY A 49 -17.55 26.16 0.19
C GLY A 49 -18.28 25.89 -1.11
N ASN A 50 -18.13 26.81 -2.05
CA ASN A 50 -18.37 26.52 -3.45
C ASN A 50 -16.96 26.48 -4.06
N ALA A 51 -16.51 25.32 -4.54
CA ALA A 51 -15.30 25.26 -5.35
C ALA A 51 -15.58 25.99 -6.68
N GLY A 52 -15.61 27.32 -6.63
CA GLY A 52 -15.86 28.18 -7.77
C GLY A 52 -14.64 28.16 -8.68
N TYR A 53 -14.47 27.07 -9.42
CA TYR A 53 -13.73 27.15 -10.66
C TYR A 53 -14.65 27.88 -11.62
N GLU A 54 -14.26 29.08 -12.06
CA GLU A 54 -14.90 29.63 -13.24
C GLU A 54 -14.72 28.58 -14.34
N THR A 55 -15.82 28.07 -14.88
CA THR A 55 -15.79 27.28 -16.10
C THR A 55 -15.44 28.24 -17.23
N SER A 56 -14.20 28.70 -17.28
CA SER A 56 -13.70 29.44 -18.42
C SER A 56 -13.50 28.42 -19.55
N ASN A 57 -13.70 28.84 -20.80
CA ASN A 57 -13.42 27.99 -21.98
C ASN A 57 -11.92 27.68 -22.14
N PHE A 58 -11.09 27.93 -21.13
CA PHE A 58 -9.66 27.70 -21.15
C PHE A 58 -9.31 26.42 -20.39
N HIS A 59 -8.49 25.56 -21.01
CA HIS A 59 -7.99 24.29 -20.46
C HIS A 59 -7.35 24.38 -19.06
N ARG A 60 -6.98 25.60 -18.60
CA ARG A 60 -6.28 25.84 -17.34
C ARG A 60 -7.10 25.43 -16.11
N ASP A 61 -8.41 25.63 -16.14
CA ASP A 61 -9.24 25.37 -14.95
C ASP A 61 -9.51 23.86 -14.80
N GLN A 62 -9.59 23.13 -15.91
CA GLN A 62 -9.60 21.66 -15.92
C GLN A 62 -8.30 21.06 -15.37
N GLN A 63 -7.14 21.67 -15.68
CA GLN A 63 -5.83 21.19 -15.18
C GLN A 63 -5.65 21.40 -13.67
N THR A 64 -6.21 22.49 -13.13
CA THR A 64 -5.99 22.89 -11.73
C THR A 64 -7.12 22.43 -10.79
N ARG A 65 -8.22 21.89 -11.34
CA ARG A 65 -9.30 21.29 -10.55
C ARG A 65 -8.76 20.24 -9.59
N ARG A 66 -9.19 20.31 -8.34
CA ARG A 66 -8.69 19.43 -7.28
C ARG A 66 -9.53 18.17 -7.14
N ASP A 67 -9.66 17.40 -8.21
CA ASP A 67 -10.46 16.18 -8.19
C ASP A 67 -9.88 15.14 -7.22
N GLU A 68 -10.74 14.52 -6.41
CA GLU A 68 -10.38 13.46 -5.46
C GLU A 68 -9.81 12.21 -6.16
N LEU A 69 -10.10 12.05 -7.46
CA LEU A 69 -9.49 11.09 -8.37
C LEU A 69 -9.37 11.72 -9.76
N ILE A 70 -8.14 12.01 -10.20
CA ILE A 70 -7.88 12.56 -11.54
C ILE A 70 -7.91 11.44 -12.57
N THR A 71 -8.75 11.53 -13.59
CA THR A 71 -8.86 10.53 -14.65
C THR A 71 -8.12 10.95 -15.91
N PHE A 72 -7.63 9.98 -16.68
CA PHE A 72 -7.22 10.21 -18.06
C PHE A 72 -8.49 10.28 -18.91
N GLY A 73 -8.76 11.46 -19.46
CA GLY A 73 -10.01 11.84 -20.12
C GLY A 73 -10.17 13.35 -20.08
N ASP A 74 -11.11 13.90 -20.85
CA ASP A 74 -11.19 15.35 -21.11
C ASP A 74 -9.83 15.87 -21.64
N VAL A 75 -9.44 17.09 -21.28
CA VAL A 75 -8.08 17.59 -21.47
C VAL A 75 -7.30 17.44 -20.17
N VAL A 76 -6.27 16.57 -20.15
CA VAL A 76 -5.36 16.36 -19.01
C VAL A 76 -3.92 16.27 -19.51
N TYR A 77 -3.06 17.17 -19.03
CA TYR A 77 -1.62 17.20 -19.32
C TYR A 77 -0.75 16.93 -18.07
N HIS A 78 -1.37 16.95 -16.89
CA HIS A 78 -0.75 16.60 -15.60
C HIS A 78 -0.89 15.11 -15.29
N GLU A 79 -0.27 14.65 -14.20
CA GLU A 79 -0.35 13.25 -13.78
C GLU A 79 -1.82 12.82 -13.55
N ALA A 80 -2.25 11.78 -14.28
CA ALA A 80 -3.54 11.15 -14.05
C ALA A 80 -3.43 10.09 -12.95
N SER A 81 -4.50 9.84 -12.20
CA SER A 81 -4.56 8.75 -11.22
C SER A 81 -5.19 7.49 -11.78
N LEU A 82 -6.09 7.60 -12.76
CA LEU A 82 -6.80 6.46 -13.33
C LEU A 82 -6.87 6.56 -14.85
N LYS A 83 -6.37 5.53 -15.54
CA LYS A 83 -6.49 5.38 -17.00
C LYS A 83 -7.09 4.02 -17.33
N VAL A 84 -8.17 4.05 -18.10
CA VAL A 84 -8.93 2.87 -18.49
C VAL A 84 -9.14 2.87 -20.00
N ASN A 85 -8.98 1.70 -20.62
CA ASN A 85 -9.37 1.41 -22.00
C ASN A 85 -10.68 0.66 -22.01
N PHE A 86 -11.65 1.19 -22.74
CA PHE A 86 -12.90 0.50 -23.03
C PHE A 86 -12.85 -0.02 -24.48
N PRO A 87 -12.92 -1.35 -24.69
CA PRO A 87 -12.86 -1.92 -26.04
C PRO A 87 -14.17 -1.74 -26.81
N THR A 88 -15.23 -1.27 -26.14
CA THR A 88 -16.56 -1.10 -26.70
C THR A 88 -17.08 0.30 -26.38
N LEU A 89 -18.06 0.75 -27.16
CA LEU A 89 -18.85 1.94 -26.88
C LEU A 89 -20.32 1.50 -26.79
N PRO A 90 -20.99 1.65 -25.63
CA PRO A 90 -22.38 1.23 -25.49
C PRO A 90 -23.38 2.05 -26.32
N ALA A 91 -23.04 3.30 -26.63
CA ALA A 91 -23.91 4.23 -27.35
C ALA A 91 -23.85 4.03 -28.87
N THR A 92 -25.00 4.19 -29.53
CA THR A 92 -25.04 4.31 -31.00
C THR A 92 -24.45 5.65 -31.40
N LEU A 93 -23.43 5.62 -32.26
CA LEU A 93 -22.79 6.83 -32.77
C LEU A 93 -23.69 7.59 -33.75
N SER A 94 -23.55 8.91 -33.77
CA SER A 94 -24.08 9.71 -34.86
C SER A 94 -23.35 9.40 -36.18
N PRO A 95 -23.95 9.67 -37.36
CA PRO A 95 -23.31 9.39 -38.65
C PRO A 95 -21.95 10.08 -38.89
N GLU A 96 -21.63 11.11 -38.11
CA GLU A 96 -20.41 11.90 -38.23
C GLU A 96 -19.28 11.41 -37.30
N GLU A 97 -19.58 10.48 -36.38
CA GLU A 97 -18.64 10.00 -35.38
C GLU A 97 -18.04 8.64 -35.76
N ALA A 98 -16.75 8.47 -35.45
CA ALA A 98 -16.08 7.18 -35.49
C ALA A 98 -15.76 6.72 -34.06
N PRO A 99 -15.88 5.42 -33.75
CA PRO A 99 -15.80 4.93 -32.37
C PRO A 99 -14.39 5.02 -31.76
N HIS A 100 -13.34 5.24 -32.55
CA HIS A 100 -11.93 5.37 -32.13
C HIS A 100 -11.56 4.49 -30.91
N LEU A 101 -11.70 3.16 -31.09
CA LEU A 101 -11.47 2.19 -30.02
C LEU A 101 -9.97 1.87 -29.85
N PRO A 102 -9.51 1.59 -28.61
CA PRO A 102 -10.28 1.67 -27.37
C PRO A 102 -10.57 3.13 -26.95
N ILE A 103 -11.75 3.37 -26.35
CA ILE A 103 -12.03 4.66 -25.71
C ILE A 103 -11.15 4.78 -24.46
N ARG A 104 -10.47 5.92 -24.34
CA ARG A 104 -9.57 6.25 -23.23
C ARG A 104 -10.04 7.45 -22.41
N ASP A 105 -11.21 7.98 -22.72
CA ASP A 105 -11.78 9.15 -22.06
C ASP A 105 -12.66 8.72 -20.88
N VAL A 106 -12.07 8.65 -19.69
CA VAL A 106 -12.77 8.29 -18.46
C VAL A 106 -13.30 9.56 -17.80
N ARG A 107 -14.62 9.64 -17.60
CA ARG A 107 -15.28 10.81 -16.99
C ARG A 107 -16.16 10.40 -15.83
N LEU A 108 -15.67 10.52 -14.60
CA LEU A 108 -16.42 10.10 -13.42
C LEU A 108 -17.36 11.21 -12.92
N ARG A 109 -18.59 10.82 -12.58
CA ARG A 109 -19.63 11.70 -12.02
C ARG A 109 -20.25 11.10 -10.78
N TYR A 110 -20.46 11.94 -9.76
CA TYR A 110 -21.09 11.58 -8.52
C TYR A 110 -22.51 11.05 -8.76
N VAL A 111 -22.79 9.87 -8.20
CA VAL A 111 -24.11 9.22 -8.24
C VAL A 111 -24.74 9.24 -6.85
N SER A 112 -24.04 8.68 -5.86
CA SER A 112 -24.56 8.51 -4.51
C SER A 112 -23.42 8.33 -3.50
N HIS A 113 -23.77 8.30 -2.21
CA HIS A 113 -22.83 7.88 -1.18
C HIS A 113 -23.55 7.06 -0.11
N THR A 114 -22.75 6.30 0.64
CA THR A 114 -23.21 5.61 1.85
C THR A 114 -22.18 5.82 2.96
N ILE A 115 -22.67 5.87 4.20
CA ILE A 115 -21.83 5.87 5.39
C ILE A 115 -22.15 4.58 6.13
N VAL A 116 -21.19 3.67 6.15
CA VAL A 116 -21.32 2.37 6.82
C VAL A 116 -20.42 2.32 8.04
N THR A 117 -20.77 1.46 9.00
CA THR A 117 -19.90 1.13 10.13
C THR A 117 -19.64 -0.36 10.03
N ASP A 118 -18.40 -0.73 9.74
CA ASP A 118 -18.03 -2.11 9.49
C ASP A 118 -16.66 -2.43 10.11
N ALA A 119 -16.45 -3.69 10.43
CA ALA A 119 -15.18 -4.22 10.93
C ALA A 119 -14.38 -4.87 9.80
N ARG A 120 -14.65 -4.56 8.52
CA ARG A 120 -13.79 -5.09 7.46
C ARG A 120 -12.38 -4.60 7.80
N PRO A 121 -11.36 -5.47 7.76
CA PRO A 121 -10.01 -4.97 7.78
C PRO A 121 -9.91 -3.94 6.65
N GLY A 122 -9.30 -2.78 6.91
CA GLY A 122 -8.81 -2.01 5.76
C GLY A 122 -7.86 -2.92 5.01
N LEU A 123 -7.65 -2.70 3.73
CA LEU A 123 -7.05 -3.67 2.81
C LEU A 123 -5.54 -3.93 3.05
N ALA A 124 -5.07 -3.88 4.29
CA ALA A 124 -4.08 -4.82 4.76
C ALA A 124 -4.56 -6.24 4.38
N PRO A 125 -3.70 -7.07 3.77
CA PRO A 125 -4.07 -8.42 3.36
C PRO A 125 -4.70 -9.15 4.54
N GLU A 126 -5.80 -9.87 4.29
CA GLU A 126 -6.42 -10.74 5.28
C GLU A 126 -5.40 -11.83 5.64
N HIS A 127 -4.55 -11.56 6.63
CA HIS A 127 -3.56 -12.49 7.13
C HIS A 127 -4.21 -13.60 7.99
N GLY A 128 -5.55 -13.70 7.98
CA GLY A 128 -6.34 -14.73 8.67
C GLY A 128 -6.23 -14.74 10.20
N GLN A 129 -5.66 -13.69 10.81
CA GLN A 129 -5.49 -13.58 12.26
C GLN A 129 -6.26 -12.36 12.77
N PRO A 130 -6.72 -12.37 14.03
CA PRO A 130 -7.29 -11.17 14.63
C PRO A 130 -6.23 -10.07 14.77
N THR A 131 -6.66 -8.81 14.78
CA THR A 131 -5.86 -7.64 15.15
C THR A 131 -6.06 -7.32 16.63
N ALA A 132 -5.28 -6.39 17.19
CA ALA A 132 -5.45 -5.98 18.59
C ALA A 132 -6.80 -5.29 18.82
N ASN A 133 -7.30 -4.57 17.82
CA ASN A 133 -8.57 -3.88 17.83
C ASN A 133 -9.37 -4.24 16.57
N ALA A 134 -10.48 -4.95 16.77
CA ALA A 134 -11.43 -5.36 15.73
C ALA A 134 -12.72 -4.51 15.74
N THR A 135 -12.72 -3.37 16.44
CA THR A 135 -13.89 -2.50 16.53
C THR A 135 -14.29 -2.01 15.15
N SER A 136 -15.59 -2.02 14.88
CA SER A 136 -16.11 -1.48 13.62
C SER A 136 -15.81 0.01 13.50
N ARG A 137 -15.40 0.44 12.32
CA ARG A 137 -15.03 1.83 12.02
C ARG A 137 -15.95 2.39 10.95
N LYS A 138 -16.13 3.71 10.97
CA LYS A 138 -16.98 4.40 9.99
C LYS A 138 -16.22 4.53 8.66
N THR A 139 -16.91 4.15 7.58
CA THR A 139 -16.42 4.24 6.20
C THR A 139 -17.40 5.07 5.38
N LEU A 140 -16.91 6.14 4.74
CA LEU A 140 -17.62 6.83 3.68
C LEU A 140 -17.31 6.13 2.35
N ARG A 141 -18.35 5.84 1.57
CA ARG A 141 -18.26 5.26 0.23
C ARG A 141 -18.97 6.18 -0.73
N VAL A 142 -18.25 6.77 -1.68
CA VAL A 142 -18.80 7.71 -2.67
C VAL A 142 -18.77 7.04 -4.03
N LEU A 143 -19.94 6.74 -4.58
CA LEU A 143 -20.09 6.12 -5.89
C LEU A 143 -20.01 7.18 -6.98
N LEU A 144 -19.02 7.00 -7.87
CA LEU A 144 -18.92 7.71 -9.13
C LEU A 144 -19.20 6.75 -10.29
N GLN A 145 -19.74 7.27 -11.38
CA GLN A 145 -20.02 6.49 -12.59
C GLN A 145 -19.59 7.28 -13.83
N ASP A 146 -19.09 6.57 -14.83
CA ASP A 146 -18.91 7.12 -16.17
C ASP A 146 -20.27 7.27 -16.88
N PRO A 147 -20.61 8.45 -17.44
CA PRO A 147 -21.92 8.68 -18.03
C PRO A 147 -22.14 7.92 -19.35
N VAL A 148 -21.08 7.47 -20.01
CA VAL A 148 -21.14 6.79 -21.31
C VAL A 148 -20.70 5.33 -21.19
N GLN A 149 -19.59 5.10 -20.51
CA GLN A 149 -18.99 3.78 -20.35
C GLN A 149 -19.61 3.05 -19.16
N PRO A 150 -19.74 1.71 -19.20
CA PRO A 150 -20.39 0.95 -18.14
C PRO A 150 -19.40 0.70 -16.99
N PHE A 151 -18.84 1.78 -16.43
CA PHE A 151 -17.78 1.76 -15.46
C PHE A 151 -18.13 2.58 -14.23
N ARG A 152 -17.94 1.99 -13.06
CA ARG A 152 -18.23 2.60 -11.77
C ARG A 152 -17.00 2.57 -10.88
N VAL A 153 -16.79 3.64 -10.13
CA VAL A 153 -15.68 3.73 -9.17
C VAL A 153 -16.24 4.22 -7.85
N THR A 154 -16.07 3.42 -6.80
CA THR A 154 -16.39 3.84 -5.43
C THR A 154 -15.13 4.31 -4.72
N LEU A 155 -15.08 5.58 -4.34
CA LEU A 155 -14.01 6.15 -3.51
C LEU A 155 -14.37 5.87 -2.04
N CYS A 156 -13.49 5.16 -1.34
CA CYS A 156 -13.71 4.75 0.03
C CYS A 156 -12.76 5.49 0.98
N TYR A 157 -13.30 5.94 2.11
CA TYR A 157 -12.57 6.66 3.16
C TYR A 157 -12.97 6.09 4.52
N ARG A 158 -12.08 5.33 5.15
CA ARG A 158 -12.30 4.82 6.51
C ARG A 158 -11.53 5.66 7.52
N LEU A 159 -12.21 6.03 8.59
CA LEU A 159 -11.63 6.86 9.65
C LEU A 159 -11.20 6.03 10.84
N THR A 160 -10.01 6.34 11.36
CA THR A 160 -9.55 5.96 12.69
C THR A 160 -9.25 7.26 13.47
N PRO A 161 -10.29 7.93 14.00
CA PRO A 161 -10.18 9.28 14.54
C PRO A 161 -9.14 9.42 15.65
N GLU A 162 -9.03 8.42 16.54
CA GLU A 162 -8.12 8.41 17.68
C GLU A 162 -6.63 8.46 17.28
N HIS A 163 -6.30 8.05 16.05
CA HIS A 163 -4.93 8.13 15.52
C HIS A 163 -4.79 9.20 14.43
N ASP A 164 -5.85 9.95 14.11
CA ASP A 164 -5.92 10.85 12.95
C ASP A 164 -5.52 10.17 11.61
N ILE A 165 -6.00 8.94 11.41
CA ILE A 165 -5.75 8.17 10.18
C ILE A 165 -6.99 8.10 9.30
N ILE A 166 -6.78 8.30 8.00
CA ILE A 166 -7.69 7.99 6.91
C ILE A 166 -7.08 6.86 6.09
N GLU A 167 -7.82 5.76 5.95
CA GLU A 167 -7.53 4.74 4.93
C GLU A 167 -8.34 5.07 3.68
N ARG A 168 -7.68 5.18 2.52
CA ARG A 168 -8.29 5.44 1.21
C ARG A 168 -8.05 4.29 0.26
N TRP A 169 -9.08 3.88 -0.47
CA TRP A 169 -8.97 2.89 -1.56
C TRP A 169 -10.06 3.12 -2.59
N LEU A 170 -9.93 2.43 -3.74
CA LEU A 170 -10.92 2.43 -4.80
C LEU A 170 -11.53 1.03 -4.96
N GLU A 171 -12.83 1.01 -5.30
CA GLU A 171 -13.49 -0.17 -5.83
C GLU A 171 -13.90 0.14 -7.26
N LEU A 172 -13.26 -0.52 -8.22
CA LEU A 172 -13.48 -0.32 -9.66
C LEU A 172 -14.36 -1.46 -10.16
N GLU A 173 -15.55 -1.14 -10.65
CA GLU A 173 -16.56 -2.10 -11.11
C GLU A 173 -16.75 -1.97 -12.61
N ASN A 174 -16.61 -3.09 -13.32
CA ASN A 174 -17.07 -3.22 -14.69
C ASN A 174 -18.53 -3.65 -14.69
N SER A 175 -19.44 -2.69 -14.90
CA SER A 175 -20.88 -2.93 -14.98
C SER A 175 -21.38 -3.27 -16.39
N GLY A 176 -20.46 -3.47 -17.34
CA GLY A 176 -20.75 -3.80 -18.74
C GLY A 176 -20.70 -5.30 -19.04
N ASP A 177 -20.70 -5.61 -20.33
CA ASP A 177 -20.68 -6.97 -20.89
C ASP A 177 -19.35 -7.36 -21.58
N ALA A 178 -18.44 -6.41 -21.78
CA ALA A 178 -17.09 -6.62 -22.30
C ALA A 178 -16.02 -6.37 -21.22
N PRO A 179 -14.88 -7.09 -21.23
CA PRO A 179 -13.77 -6.79 -20.33
C PRO A 179 -13.21 -5.39 -20.61
N LEU A 180 -12.81 -4.66 -19.57
CA LEU A 180 -12.09 -3.40 -19.70
C LEU A 180 -10.66 -3.55 -19.17
N THR A 181 -9.77 -2.66 -19.60
CA THR A 181 -8.35 -2.73 -19.22
C THR A 181 -7.94 -1.46 -18.50
N ILE A 182 -7.39 -1.61 -17.30
CA ILE A 182 -6.84 -0.50 -16.50
C ILE A 182 -5.32 -0.47 -16.71
N GLU A 183 -4.81 0.62 -17.26
CA GLU A 183 -3.36 0.82 -17.53
C GLU A 183 -2.66 1.65 -16.45
N GLN A 184 -3.42 2.41 -15.67
CA GLN A 184 -2.88 3.20 -14.56
C GLN A 184 -3.93 3.30 -13.47
N CYS A 185 -3.54 3.00 -12.22
CA CYS A 185 -4.44 3.05 -11.08
C CYS A 185 -3.70 3.40 -9.79
N SER A 186 -3.75 4.69 -9.45
CA SER A 186 -3.51 5.20 -8.12
C SER A 186 -4.72 4.90 -7.22
N PHE A 187 -4.50 4.76 -5.92
CA PHE A 187 -5.52 4.43 -4.91
C PHE A 187 -6.32 5.68 -4.46
N GLY A 188 -6.07 6.81 -5.12
CA GLY A 188 -6.69 8.12 -4.90
C GLY A 188 -5.74 9.25 -5.30
N THR A 189 -6.24 10.48 -5.29
CA THR A 189 -5.42 11.70 -5.37
C THR A 189 -5.51 12.45 -4.05
N LEU A 190 -4.36 12.78 -3.44
CA LEU A 190 -4.32 13.71 -2.30
C LEU A 190 -3.89 15.08 -2.79
N HIS A 191 -4.62 16.12 -2.39
CA HIS A 191 -4.23 17.51 -2.60
C HIS A 191 -3.70 18.07 -1.29
N LEU A 192 -2.51 18.66 -1.33
CA LEU A 192 -1.89 19.30 -0.18
C LEU A 192 -2.03 20.82 -0.28
N PRO A 193 -2.05 21.54 0.87
CA PRO A 193 -2.02 22.98 0.85
C PRO A 193 -0.80 23.54 0.11
N ASN A 194 -0.98 24.71 -0.49
CA ASN A 194 0.08 25.41 -1.21
C ASN A 194 1.35 25.56 -0.34
N GLY A 195 2.50 25.31 -0.98
CA GLY A 195 3.83 25.43 -0.36
C GLY A 195 4.29 24.22 0.45
N VAL A 196 3.49 23.15 0.55
CA VAL A 196 3.89 21.86 1.17
C VAL A 196 4.82 21.10 0.21
N SER A 197 6.02 21.64 0.01
CA SER A 197 6.95 21.23 -1.05
C SER A 197 8.28 20.67 -0.53
N GLU A 198 8.35 20.25 0.72
CA GLU A 198 9.48 19.49 1.24
C GLU A 198 9.04 18.05 1.47
N LEU A 199 9.66 17.12 0.75
CA LEU A 199 9.37 15.69 0.75
C LEU A 199 10.44 14.96 1.55
N THR A 200 10.01 14.15 2.50
CA THR A 200 10.86 13.16 3.17
C THR A 200 10.37 11.77 2.82
N SER A 201 11.28 10.90 2.42
CA SER A 201 11.04 9.47 2.18
C SER A 201 12.18 8.65 2.79
N VAL A 202 12.09 7.32 2.70
CA VAL A 202 13.18 6.44 3.14
C VAL A 202 13.52 5.46 2.01
N ALA A 203 14.82 5.37 1.72
CA ALA A 203 15.39 4.59 0.62
C ALA A 203 16.75 4.01 1.06
N GLY A 204 17.29 3.06 0.30
CA GLY A 204 18.55 2.45 0.69
C GLY A 204 19.02 1.36 -0.25
N ALA A 205 19.76 0.41 0.32
CA ALA A 205 20.19 -0.82 -0.31
C ALA A 205 20.26 -1.90 0.76
N TRP A 206 20.48 -3.15 0.35
CA TRP A 206 20.75 -4.24 1.28
C TRP A 206 21.87 -3.84 2.26
N GLY A 207 21.61 -3.96 3.56
CA GLY A 207 22.53 -3.59 4.65
C GLY A 207 22.55 -2.09 4.99
N ARG A 208 21.72 -1.26 4.34
CA ARG A 208 21.57 0.19 4.56
C ARG A 208 20.12 0.66 4.34
N GLU A 209 19.17 -0.16 4.74
CA GLU A 209 17.73 0.08 4.57
C GLU A 209 17.27 1.35 5.30
N PHE A 210 16.14 1.90 4.85
CA PHE A 210 15.44 3.00 5.50
C PHE A 210 16.28 4.27 5.76
N THR A 211 17.27 4.56 4.91
CA THR A 211 18.03 5.80 5.00
C THR A 211 17.14 6.97 4.58
N THR A 212 16.96 7.94 5.48
CA THR A 212 16.12 9.13 5.25
C THR A 212 16.63 9.97 4.08
N GLN A 213 15.74 10.27 3.14
CA GLN A 213 15.96 11.19 2.03
C GLN A 213 15.06 12.40 2.25
N ARG A 214 15.62 13.62 2.21
CA ARG A 214 14.87 14.87 2.33
C ARG A 214 15.21 15.77 1.16
N GLU A 215 14.20 16.24 0.45
CA GLU A 215 14.36 17.09 -0.72
C GLU A 215 13.27 18.15 -0.81
N ARG A 216 13.59 19.28 -1.45
CA ARG A 216 12.58 20.26 -1.86
C ARG A 216 12.12 19.91 -3.26
N LEU A 217 10.80 19.85 -3.43
CA LEU A 217 10.17 19.66 -4.73
C LEU A 217 10.41 20.90 -5.59
N SER A 218 10.63 20.66 -6.88
CA SER A 218 10.48 21.66 -7.94
C SER A 218 9.15 21.44 -8.65
N ILE A 219 8.70 22.46 -9.40
CA ILE A 219 7.57 22.29 -10.33
C ILE A 219 7.84 21.09 -11.24
N GLY A 220 6.83 20.25 -11.44
CA GLY A 220 6.92 18.99 -12.14
C GLY A 220 6.70 17.81 -11.21
N LEU A 221 7.25 16.66 -11.59
CA LEU A 221 6.93 15.39 -11.00
C LEU A 221 8.15 14.76 -10.32
N ARG A 222 8.00 14.39 -9.06
CA ARG A 222 8.95 13.55 -8.32
C ARG A 222 8.34 12.18 -8.11
N ILE A 223 9.07 11.13 -8.53
CA ILE A 223 8.62 9.75 -8.39
C ILE A 223 9.46 9.04 -7.33
N ILE A 224 8.77 8.37 -6.41
CA ILE A 224 9.35 7.32 -5.58
C ILE A 224 8.61 6.03 -5.95
N GLU A 225 9.34 4.96 -6.27
CA GLU A 225 8.72 3.75 -6.81
C GLU A 225 9.54 2.50 -6.53
N HIS A 226 8.86 1.36 -6.65
CA HIS A 226 9.45 0.04 -6.76
C HIS A 226 8.79 -0.72 -7.92
N ARG A 227 9.60 -1.33 -8.79
CA ARG A 227 9.13 -2.00 -10.02
C ARG A 227 9.21 -3.52 -9.98
N GLY A 228 9.79 -4.09 -8.93
CA GLY A 228 9.83 -5.54 -8.76
C GLY A 228 8.51 -6.10 -8.23
N VAL A 229 8.40 -7.43 -8.29
CA VAL A 229 7.23 -8.20 -7.83
C VAL A 229 6.96 -8.02 -6.33
N LEU A 230 8.01 -7.78 -5.54
CA LEU A 230 7.97 -7.54 -4.10
C LEU A 230 8.73 -6.24 -3.78
N THR A 231 8.21 -5.39 -2.90
CA THR A 231 8.91 -4.21 -2.36
C THR A 231 10.27 -4.63 -1.80
N SER A 232 11.34 -3.92 -2.19
CA SER A 232 12.72 -4.23 -1.78
C SER A 232 13.37 -3.14 -0.93
N HIS A 233 14.63 -3.39 -0.54
CA HIS A 233 15.50 -2.48 0.20
C HIS A 233 15.70 -1.09 -0.44
N ALA A 234 15.42 -0.96 -1.74
CA ALA A 234 15.70 0.24 -2.51
C ALA A 234 14.83 1.44 -2.09
N ALA A 235 13.55 1.21 -1.82
CA ALA A 235 12.60 2.26 -1.46
C ALA A 235 11.44 1.68 -0.64
N ASN A 236 10.93 2.47 0.31
CA ASN A 236 9.74 2.12 1.08
C ASN A 236 8.54 2.97 0.63
N PRO A 237 7.31 2.44 0.55
CA PRO A 237 6.13 3.18 0.10
C PRO A 237 5.60 4.11 1.19
N PHE A 238 6.40 5.07 1.62
CA PHE A 238 6.12 6.01 2.70
C PHE A 238 6.67 7.41 2.36
N VAL A 239 5.88 8.43 2.68
CA VAL A 239 6.25 9.83 2.50
C VAL A 239 5.77 10.69 3.67
N LEU A 240 6.57 11.69 4.02
CA LEU A 240 6.17 12.87 4.78
C LEU A 240 6.28 14.09 3.88
N LEU A 241 5.34 15.02 3.99
CA LEU A 241 5.43 16.32 3.36
C LEU A 241 5.13 17.44 4.34
N ASN A 242 5.92 18.50 4.26
CA ASN A 242 5.73 19.71 5.04
C ASN A 242 6.13 20.95 4.23
N ARG A 243 5.84 22.13 4.78
CA ARG A 243 6.39 23.36 4.23
C ARG A 243 7.89 23.42 4.52
N PRO A 244 8.74 23.81 3.55
CA PRO A 244 10.19 23.84 3.74
C PRO A 244 10.61 24.62 4.99
N GLY A 245 11.36 23.97 5.89
CA GLY A 245 11.80 24.58 7.13
C GLY A 245 10.64 25.03 8.03
N GLN A 246 9.55 24.25 8.11
CA GLN A 246 8.45 24.48 9.04
C GLN A 246 8.02 23.22 9.82
N ALA A 247 8.72 22.09 9.67
CA ALA A 247 8.50 20.90 10.50
C ALA A 247 9.80 20.15 10.83
N TRP A 248 9.82 19.58 12.03
CA TRP A 248 10.90 18.80 12.66
C TRP A 248 10.28 17.67 13.50
N GLU A 249 11.08 16.98 14.32
CA GLU A 249 10.61 15.85 15.13
C GLU A 249 9.39 16.18 16.01
N GLU A 250 9.41 17.29 16.74
CA GLU A 250 8.38 17.59 17.75
C GLU A 250 7.53 18.83 17.42
N SER A 251 7.67 19.40 16.22
CA SER A 251 6.95 20.62 15.84
C SER A 251 6.65 20.71 14.35
N GLY A 252 5.61 21.48 14.02
CA GLY A 252 5.20 21.77 12.66
C GLY A 252 4.14 20.81 12.11
N THR A 253 3.45 21.27 11.06
CA THR A 253 2.44 20.45 10.39
C THR A 253 3.09 19.54 9.35
N VAL A 254 2.76 18.25 9.43
CA VAL A 254 3.30 17.19 8.58
C VAL A 254 2.15 16.38 8.01
N TYR A 255 2.07 16.32 6.70
CA TYR A 255 1.20 15.41 5.96
C TYR A 255 1.96 14.11 5.75
N PHE A 256 1.32 12.97 5.89
CA PHE A 256 1.99 11.69 5.72
C PHE A 256 1.11 10.67 5.01
N GLY A 257 1.76 9.72 4.34
CA GLY A 257 1.09 8.65 3.63
C GLY A 257 1.97 7.41 3.51
N ALA A 258 1.37 6.23 3.59
CA ALA A 258 2.00 4.95 3.30
C ALA A 258 1.06 4.02 2.54
N LEU A 259 1.57 3.21 1.62
CA LEU A 259 0.77 2.18 0.95
C LEU A 259 0.77 0.90 1.77
N ALA A 260 -0.41 0.35 2.02
CA ALA A 260 -0.59 -1.00 2.57
C ALA A 260 -0.44 -2.05 1.43
N PHE A 261 0.71 -2.04 0.75
CA PHE A 261 0.97 -2.88 -0.41
C PHE A 261 2.45 -3.28 -0.50
N SER A 262 2.68 -4.53 -0.90
CA SER A 262 4.02 -5.15 -0.92
C SER A 262 4.50 -5.51 -2.33
N GLY A 263 3.75 -5.16 -3.39
CA GLY A 263 4.12 -5.44 -4.78
C GLY A 263 4.86 -4.29 -5.48
N GLY A 264 4.71 -4.20 -6.81
CA GLY A 264 5.19 -3.05 -7.58
C GLY A 264 4.32 -1.81 -7.35
N TRP A 265 4.90 -0.74 -6.80
CA TRP A 265 4.18 0.49 -6.44
C TRP A 265 4.87 1.75 -6.93
N ARG A 266 4.10 2.85 -6.97
CA ARG A 266 4.58 4.20 -7.29
C ARG A 266 3.85 5.22 -6.41
N ILE A 267 4.59 6.20 -5.89
CA ILE A 267 4.07 7.43 -5.31
C ILE A 267 4.60 8.58 -6.18
N ALA A 268 3.73 9.14 -7.01
CA ALA A 268 4.05 10.31 -7.80
C ALA A 268 3.66 11.57 -7.01
N VAL A 269 4.61 12.45 -6.76
CA VAL A 269 4.44 13.72 -6.06
C VAL A 269 4.60 14.84 -7.08
N GLU A 270 3.50 15.46 -7.48
CA GLU A 270 3.46 16.51 -8.49
C GLU A 270 3.35 17.88 -7.83
N GLN A 271 4.27 18.78 -8.11
CA GLN A 271 4.10 20.20 -7.82
C GLN A 271 3.69 20.94 -9.09
N LEU A 272 2.51 21.54 -9.08
CA LEU A 272 1.98 22.30 -10.21
C LEU A 272 2.67 23.66 -10.35
N PRO A 273 2.55 24.32 -11.52
CA PRO A 273 2.97 25.72 -11.68
C PRO A 273 2.28 26.70 -10.70
N SER A 274 1.11 26.34 -10.16
CA SER A 274 0.42 27.10 -9.11
C SER A 274 1.03 26.92 -7.71
N LEU A 275 2.05 26.07 -7.57
CA LEU A 275 2.69 25.64 -6.31
C LEU A 275 1.83 24.73 -5.42
N ASP A 276 0.65 24.32 -5.89
CA ASP A 276 -0.11 23.24 -5.27
C ASP A 276 0.60 21.90 -5.47
N VAL A 277 0.49 21.01 -4.48
CA VAL A 277 1.14 19.70 -4.49
C VAL A 277 0.08 18.61 -4.46
N ARG A 278 0.25 17.62 -5.33
CA ARG A 278 -0.61 16.45 -5.48
C ARG A 278 0.18 15.17 -5.28
N LEU A 279 -0.44 14.17 -4.66
CA LEU A 279 0.11 12.83 -4.55
C LEU A 279 -0.80 11.82 -5.28
N HIS A 280 -0.16 10.93 -6.02
CA HIS A 280 -0.77 9.85 -6.80
C HIS A 280 -0.16 8.50 -6.39
N PRO A 281 -0.50 7.97 -5.20
CA PRO A 281 0.05 6.71 -4.71
C PRO A 281 -0.75 5.52 -5.26
N GLY A 282 -0.09 4.48 -5.78
CA GLY A 282 -0.76 3.21 -6.12
C GLY A 282 0.15 2.23 -6.86
N TYR A 283 -0.42 1.48 -7.80
CA TYR A 283 0.35 0.50 -8.56
C TYR A 283 1.43 1.18 -9.41
N ASN A 284 2.55 0.49 -9.58
CA ASN A 284 3.54 0.91 -10.55
C ASN A 284 2.98 0.74 -11.97
N PRO A 285 2.98 1.76 -12.84
CA PRO A 285 2.45 1.63 -14.19
C PRO A 285 3.41 0.93 -15.17
N VAL A 286 4.67 0.69 -14.79
CA VAL A 286 5.62 -0.05 -15.62
C VAL A 286 5.23 -1.53 -15.65
N ASP A 287 4.99 -2.05 -16.84
CA ASP A 287 4.59 -3.45 -17.07
C ASP A 287 3.30 -3.83 -16.30
N PHE A 288 2.42 -2.85 -16.10
CA PHE A 288 1.13 -3.04 -15.42
C PHE A 288 -0.02 -2.97 -16.42
N GLU A 289 -0.83 -4.02 -16.39
CA GLU A 289 -2.12 -4.06 -17.05
C GLU A 289 -3.08 -4.89 -16.19
N LEU A 290 -4.23 -4.31 -15.84
CA LEU A 290 -5.28 -5.02 -15.11
C LEU A 290 -6.52 -5.16 -15.99
N THR A 291 -6.76 -6.37 -16.48
CA THR A 291 -8.01 -6.72 -17.17
C THR A 291 -9.11 -6.96 -16.12
N LEU A 292 -10.19 -6.20 -16.19
CA LEU A 292 -11.36 -6.33 -15.32
C LEU A 292 -12.54 -6.96 -16.09
N PRO A 293 -12.89 -8.24 -15.82
CA PRO A 293 -13.97 -8.90 -16.52
C PRO A 293 -15.35 -8.29 -16.26
N PRO A 294 -16.35 -8.55 -17.12
CA PRO A 294 -17.73 -8.14 -16.92
C PRO A 294 -18.29 -8.55 -15.55
N GLY A 295 -19.00 -7.63 -14.89
CA GLY A 295 -19.62 -7.84 -13.58
C GLY A 295 -18.64 -8.06 -12.43
N LYS A 296 -17.33 -7.83 -12.63
CA LYS A 296 -16.32 -7.95 -11.59
C LYS A 296 -15.94 -6.59 -11.01
N THR A 297 -15.54 -6.63 -9.76
CA THR A 297 -15.00 -5.49 -9.02
C THR A 297 -13.56 -5.78 -8.64
N HIS A 298 -12.67 -4.86 -8.98
CA HIS A 298 -11.32 -4.81 -8.42
C HIS A 298 -11.29 -3.87 -7.23
N ILE A 299 -10.62 -4.27 -6.15
CA ILE A 299 -10.44 -3.44 -4.97
C ILE A 299 -8.94 -3.17 -4.82
N THR A 300 -8.55 -1.90 -4.84
CA THR A 300 -7.14 -1.52 -4.69
C THR A 300 -6.69 -1.69 -3.24
N PRO A 301 -5.40 -1.93 -2.96
CA PRO A 301 -4.85 -1.74 -1.62
C PRO A 301 -5.16 -0.35 -1.07
N ALA A 302 -4.94 -0.19 0.24
CA ALA A 302 -5.20 1.07 0.92
C ALA A 302 -3.98 2.00 0.91
N LEU A 303 -4.23 3.29 0.69
CA LEU A 303 -3.36 4.37 1.15
C LEU A 303 -3.75 4.71 2.59
N VAL A 304 -2.80 4.60 3.51
CA VAL A 304 -2.94 5.01 4.91
C VAL A 304 -2.33 6.40 5.06
N CYS A 305 -3.13 7.43 5.30
CA CYS A 305 -2.66 8.82 5.34
C CYS A 305 -3.24 9.61 6.51
N GLY A 306 -2.59 10.72 6.86
CA GLY A 306 -3.02 11.59 7.95
C GLY A 306 -2.24 12.89 8.03
N VAL A 307 -2.56 13.69 9.04
CA VAL A 307 -1.87 14.95 9.35
C VAL A 307 -1.47 14.95 10.82
N SER A 308 -0.23 15.35 11.07
CA SER A 308 0.28 15.62 12.41
C SER A 308 0.55 17.12 12.56
N PRO A 309 -0.06 17.81 13.54
CA PRO A 309 0.36 19.16 13.91
C PRO A 309 1.64 19.18 14.78
N ASN A 310 2.15 18.00 15.17
CA ASN A 310 3.19 17.81 16.18
C ASN A 310 4.47 17.21 15.56
N GLY A 311 4.83 17.65 14.36
CA GLY A 311 6.07 17.23 13.71
C GLY A 311 6.10 15.78 13.22
N TRP A 312 7.30 15.34 12.82
CA TRP A 312 7.61 14.02 12.28
C TRP A 312 7.36 12.92 13.32
N GLY A 313 7.78 13.14 14.57
CA GLY A 313 7.52 12.24 15.69
C GLY A 313 6.02 12.03 15.92
N GLY A 314 5.21 13.09 15.78
CA GLY A 314 3.76 12.98 15.83
C GLY A 314 3.17 12.13 14.70
N ALA A 315 3.68 12.24 13.47
CA ALA A 315 3.25 11.40 12.34
C ALA A 315 3.64 9.91 12.56
N SER A 316 4.89 9.66 12.97
CA SER A 316 5.40 8.31 13.24
C SER A 316 4.61 7.61 14.36
N ARG A 317 4.35 8.30 15.48
CA ARG A 317 3.58 7.74 16.61
C ARG A 317 2.16 7.34 16.19
N ARG A 318 1.52 8.12 15.31
CA ARG A 318 0.17 7.81 14.77
C ARG A 318 0.17 6.57 13.89
N LEU A 319 1.13 6.47 12.96
CA LEU A 319 1.28 5.28 12.11
C LEU A 319 1.59 4.03 12.93
N HIS A 320 2.48 4.14 13.93
CA HIS A 320 2.81 3.02 14.82
C HIS A 320 1.61 2.57 15.64
N ALA A 321 0.89 3.50 16.25
CA ALA A 321 -0.31 3.17 17.03
C ALA A 321 -1.42 2.58 16.16
N PHE A 322 -1.60 3.09 14.94
CA PHE A 322 -2.51 2.51 13.96
C PHE A 322 -2.09 1.08 13.58
N ALA A 323 -0.83 0.86 13.24
CA ALA A 323 -0.33 -0.46 12.86
C ALA A 323 -0.48 -1.48 13.98
N GLN A 324 -0.11 -1.12 15.22
CA GLN A 324 -0.25 -1.98 16.39
C GLN A 324 -1.71 -2.36 16.69
N ASN A 325 -2.63 -1.43 16.48
CA ASN A 325 -4.04 -1.65 16.82
C ASN A 325 -4.81 -2.37 15.71
N TYR A 326 -4.57 -2.01 14.45
CA TYR A 326 -5.47 -2.31 13.34
C TYR A 326 -4.83 -3.09 12.18
N VAL A 327 -3.50 -3.27 12.17
CA VAL A 327 -2.81 -3.92 11.05
C VAL A 327 -2.08 -5.19 11.48
N LEU A 328 -1.32 -5.12 12.57
CA LEU A 328 -0.48 -6.24 13.00
C LEU A 328 -1.33 -7.39 13.55
N PRO A 329 -1.00 -8.65 13.19
CA PRO A 329 -1.68 -9.82 13.73
C PRO A 329 -1.43 -9.94 15.24
N ARG A 330 -2.53 -10.14 15.98
CA ARG A 330 -2.57 -10.34 17.42
C ARG A 330 -3.30 -11.65 17.78
N PRO A 331 -2.68 -12.82 17.54
CA PRO A 331 -3.31 -14.10 17.84
C PRO A 331 -3.67 -14.22 19.34
N PRO A 332 -4.71 -15.00 19.73
CA PRO A 332 -5.23 -15.04 21.10
C PRO A 332 -4.22 -15.40 22.21
N ARG A 333 -3.09 -16.02 21.85
CA ARG A 333 -2.01 -16.42 22.78
C ARG A 333 -0.70 -15.70 22.51
N GLN A 334 -0.74 -14.56 21.83
CA GLN A 334 0.47 -13.75 21.63
C GLN A 334 0.92 -13.18 22.99
N PRO A 335 2.17 -13.40 23.40
CA PRO A 335 2.72 -12.71 24.58
C PRO A 335 2.71 -11.19 24.37
N ALA A 336 2.65 -10.42 25.46
CA ALA A 336 2.68 -8.97 25.41
C ALA A 336 3.99 -8.44 24.79
N GLU A 337 5.09 -9.13 25.05
CA GLU A 337 6.42 -8.84 24.53
C GLU A 337 6.87 -9.92 23.53
N ARG A 338 7.67 -9.54 22.54
CA ARG A 338 8.25 -10.48 21.59
C ARG A 338 9.47 -11.16 22.24
N PRO A 339 9.66 -12.47 22.03
CA PRO A 339 10.76 -13.18 22.67
C PRO A 339 12.12 -12.66 22.16
N VAL A 340 13.08 -12.51 23.07
CA VAL A 340 14.49 -12.36 22.73
C VAL A 340 14.95 -13.66 22.08
N LEU A 341 15.40 -13.57 20.83
CA LEU A 341 15.75 -14.73 20.02
C LEU A 341 17.25 -14.89 19.81
N TYR A 342 17.69 -16.13 19.66
CA TYR A 342 18.98 -16.50 19.10
C TYR A 342 18.74 -17.20 17.77
N ASN A 343 19.31 -16.67 16.69
CA ASN A 343 19.24 -17.25 15.35
C ASN A 343 20.59 -17.85 14.98
N SER A 344 20.60 -19.07 14.43
CA SER A 344 21.82 -19.83 14.14
C SER A 344 22.56 -19.42 12.86
N TRP A 345 22.00 -18.51 12.04
CA TRP A 345 22.51 -18.21 10.69
C TRP A 345 23.98 -17.79 10.69
N GLU A 346 24.34 -16.67 11.29
CA GLU A 346 25.75 -16.20 11.25
C GLU A 346 26.71 -17.07 12.07
N ALA A 347 26.18 -17.91 12.97
CA ALA A 347 26.98 -18.82 13.77
C ALA A 347 27.48 -20.04 12.99
N THR A 348 26.70 -20.52 12.02
CA THR A 348 26.96 -21.80 11.34
C THR A 348 26.80 -21.76 9.83
N TYR A 349 26.15 -20.74 9.28
CA TYR A 349 25.67 -20.70 7.90
C TYR A 349 25.00 -22.03 7.54
N PHE A 350 25.55 -22.78 6.56
CA PHE A 350 25.02 -24.08 6.14
C PHE A 350 25.69 -25.29 6.82
N ASP A 351 26.68 -25.09 7.69
CA ASP A 351 27.38 -26.16 8.42
C ASP A 351 26.59 -26.60 9.66
N LEU A 352 25.36 -27.09 9.43
CA LEU A 352 24.45 -27.53 10.49
C LEU A 352 24.77 -28.97 10.92
N SER A 353 24.68 -29.20 12.23
CA SER A 353 24.58 -30.54 12.81
C SER A 353 23.70 -30.51 14.07
N VAL A 354 23.04 -31.62 14.40
CA VAL A 354 22.23 -31.72 15.64
C VAL A 354 23.05 -31.34 16.87
N ALA A 355 24.26 -31.86 16.99
CA ALA A 355 25.13 -31.60 18.14
C ALA A 355 25.52 -30.12 18.24
N GLY A 356 25.88 -29.49 17.12
CA GLY A 356 26.22 -28.07 17.07
C GLY A 356 25.02 -27.18 17.43
N GLN A 357 23.83 -27.49 16.93
CA GLN A 357 22.61 -26.74 17.26
C GLN A 357 22.22 -26.90 18.73
N ILE A 358 22.41 -28.09 19.33
CA ILE A 358 22.20 -28.30 20.77
C ILE A 358 23.21 -27.47 21.59
N GLU A 359 24.47 -27.42 21.18
CA GLU A 359 25.49 -26.61 21.86
C GLU A 359 25.12 -25.12 21.84
N LEU A 360 24.70 -24.60 20.67
CA LEU A 360 24.24 -23.22 20.53
C LEU A 360 22.99 -22.96 21.40
N ALA A 361 22.04 -23.88 21.44
CA ALA A 361 20.85 -23.77 22.28
C ALA A 361 21.21 -23.71 23.78
N ARG A 362 22.19 -24.49 24.24
CA ARG A 362 22.67 -24.43 25.63
C ARG A 362 23.32 -23.08 25.96
N LYS A 363 24.12 -22.53 25.04
CA LYS A 363 24.73 -21.20 25.18
C LYS A 363 23.64 -20.11 25.22
N ALA A 364 22.67 -20.18 24.32
CA ALA A 364 21.54 -19.25 24.27
C ALA A 364 20.73 -19.28 25.58
N ALA A 365 20.38 -20.47 26.08
CA ALA A 365 19.67 -20.63 27.34
C ALA A 365 20.45 -20.07 28.54
N ALA A 366 21.77 -20.30 28.59
CA ALA A 366 22.62 -19.74 29.65
C ALA A 366 22.67 -18.20 29.66
N MET A 367 22.42 -17.55 28.52
CA MET A 367 22.28 -16.09 28.41
C MET A 367 20.88 -15.58 28.73
N GLY A 368 19.89 -16.46 28.92
CA GLY A 368 18.49 -16.10 29.15
C GLY A 368 17.69 -15.83 27.88
N VAL A 369 18.12 -16.36 26.72
CA VAL A 369 17.36 -16.29 25.46
C VAL A 369 16.03 -17.05 25.60
N GLU A 370 14.97 -16.58 24.93
CA GLU A 370 13.61 -17.11 25.06
C GLU A 370 13.12 -17.89 23.83
N LEU A 371 13.77 -17.71 22.68
CA LEU A 371 13.45 -18.37 21.40
C LEU A 371 14.74 -18.76 20.68
N PHE A 372 14.91 -20.05 20.39
CA PHE A 372 16.00 -20.54 19.55
C PHE A 372 15.48 -20.80 18.13
N CYS A 373 16.06 -20.15 17.13
CA CYS A 373 15.66 -20.25 15.73
C CYS A 373 16.74 -20.98 14.93
N VAL A 374 16.36 -22.10 14.31
CA VAL A 374 17.18 -22.76 13.29
C VAL A 374 16.91 -22.08 11.96
N ASP A 375 17.96 -21.49 11.39
CA ASP A 375 17.88 -20.76 10.12
C ASP A 375 18.00 -21.70 8.90
N ASP A 376 18.35 -21.15 7.73
CA ASP A 376 18.44 -21.86 6.45
C ASP A 376 19.33 -23.13 6.55
N GLY A 377 18.99 -24.16 5.75
CA GLY A 377 19.75 -25.41 5.66
C GLY A 377 19.10 -26.63 6.31
N TRP A 378 18.02 -26.51 7.06
CA TRP A 378 17.40 -27.66 7.74
C TRP A 378 16.69 -28.67 6.81
N PHE A 379 16.45 -28.29 5.55
CA PHE A 379 15.61 -29.00 4.59
C PHE A 379 16.39 -29.51 3.37
N GLY A 380 15.84 -30.52 2.69
CA GLY A 380 16.31 -31.06 1.41
C GLY A 380 17.84 -31.22 1.31
N GLY A 381 18.38 -30.82 0.16
CA GLY A 381 19.82 -30.74 -0.11
C GLY A 381 20.46 -29.39 0.22
N ARG A 382 19.86 -28.57 1.10
CA ARG A 382 20.21 -27.15 1.32
C ARG A 382 21.53 -26.94 2.09
N ARG A 383 22.66 -27.41 1.55
CA ARG A 383 24.01 -27.20 2.12
C ARG A 383 24.70 -25.93 1.61
N HIS A 384 24.06 -25.23 0.68
CA HIS A 384 24.51 -23.99 0.08
C HIS A 384 23.32 -23.31 -0.63
N ALA A 385 23.48 -22.05 -1.04
CA ALA A 385 22.43 -21.28 -1.69
C ALA A 385 21.99 -21.79 -3.09
N HIS A 386 22.73 -22.73 -3.70
CA HIS A 386 22.45 -23.24 -5.06
C HIS A 386 21.41 -24.38 -5.15
N ALA A 387 20.94 -24.94 -4.04
CA ALA A 387 20.06 -26.10 -4.05
C ALA A 387 19.04 -26.09 -2.90
N GLY A 388 17.97 -26.87 -3.04
CA GLY A 388 17.04 -27.24 -1.97
C GLY A 388 15.82 -26.35 -1.76
N LEU A 389 15.81 -25.07 -2.19
CA LEU A 389 14.58 -24.26 -2.13
C LEU A 389 13.48 -24.90 -2.96
N GLY A 390 12.28 -24.96 -2.38
CA GLY A 390 11.14 -25.72 -2.89
C GLY A 390 10.92 -27.07 -2.19
N ASP A 391 11.98 -27.67 -1.63
CA ASP A 391 11.94 -29.01 -1.03
C ASP A 391 11.87 -28.95 0.49
N TRP A 392 10.69 -28.57 1.03
CA TRP A 392 10.46 -28.32 2.47
C TRP A 392 10.36 -29.58 3.35
N THR A 393 11.19 -30.59 3.09
CA THR A 393 11.31 -31.83 3.87
C THR A 393 12.57 -31.80 4.72
N VAL A 394 12.50 -32.17 6.00
CA VAL A 394 13.66 -32.19 6.90
C VAL A 394 14.78 -33.08 6.32
N SER A 395 15.98 -32.53 6.24
CA SER A 395 17.16 -33.24 5.73
C SER A 395 17.65 -34.26 6.76
N ARG A 396 17.53 -35.55 6.45
CA ARG A 396 18.00 -36.63 7.34
C ARG A 396 19.52 -36.73 7.43
N ASP A 397 20.25 -36.15 6.48
CA ASP A 397 21.72 -36.10 6.53
C ASP A 397 22.21 -35.18 7.64
N VAL A 398 21.45 -34.12 7.94
CA VAL A 398 21.74 -33.18 9.04
C VAL A 398 21.01 -33.56 10.32
N PHE A 399 19.76 -33.99 10.19
CA PHE A 399 18.86 -34.36 11.27
C PHE A 399 18.37 -35.81 11.09
N PRO A 400 19.18 -36.85 11.39
CA PRO A 400 18.84 -38.26 11.13
C PRO A 400 17.48 -38.69 11.67
N ASP A 401 17.17 -38.24 12.88
CA ASP A 401 15.91 -38.51 13.59
C ASP A 401 14.88 -37.36 13.43
N GLY A 402 15.09 -36.49 12.45
CA GLY A 402 14.31 -35.27 12.24
C GLY A 402 14.63 -34.18 13.27
N LEU A 403 13.82 -33.11 13.29
CA LEU A 403 14.02 -31.96 14.19
C LEU A 403 13.59 -32.24 15.64
N HIS A 404 12.82 -33.29 15.89
CA HIS A 404 12.21 -33.56 17.21
C HIS A 404 13.21 -33.59 18.38
N PRO A 405 14.40 -34.25 18.28
CA PRO A 405 15.36 -34.25 19.38
C PRO A 405 15.87 -32.85 19.73
N LEU A 406 16.14 -32.01 18.72
CA LEU A 406 16.58 -30.63 18.93
C LEU A 406 15.46 -29.79 19.54
N VAL A 407 14.23 -29.91 19.02
CA VAL A 407 13.06 -29.20 19.56
C VAL A 407 12.83 -29.56 21.03
N ALA A 408 12.93 -30.86 21.37
CA ALA A 408 12.78 -31.33 22.74
C ALA A 408 13.86 -30.78 23.67
N GLU A 409 15.12 -30.72 23.23
CA GLU A 409 16.21 -30.14 24.03
C GLU A 409 16.02 -28.62 24.21
N VAL A 410 15.65 -27.88 23.16
CA VAL A 410 15.34 -26.43 23.23
C VAL A 410 14.22 -26.16 24.24
N GLN A 411 13.15 -26.96 24.20
CA GLN A 411 12.05 -26.86 25.16
C GLN A 411 12.47 -27.25 26.59
N ARG A 412 13.31 -28.29 26.76
CA ARG A 412 13.87 -28.69 28.05
C ARG A 412 14.74 -27.59 28.66
N LEU A 413 15.43 -26.82 27.83
CA LEU A 413 16.21 -25.65 28.21
C LEU A 413 15.35 -24.40 28.50
N GLY A 414 14.02 -24.50 28.39
CA GLY A 414 13.08 -23.42 28.71
C GLY A 414 12.82 -22.43 27.58
N MET A 415 13.24 -22.72 26.35
CA MET A 415 13.10 -21.83 25.19
C MET A 415 11.99 -22.29 24.23
N LYS A 416 11.43 -21.35 23.47
CA LYS A 416 10.63 -21.63 22.28
C LYS A 416 11.52 -22.07 21.11
N PHE A 417 10.94 -22.74 20.13
CA PHE A 417 11.62 -23.14 18.89
C PHE A 417 11.05 -22.36 17.70
N GLY A 418 11.94 -21.83 16.85
CA GLY A 418 11.63 -21.17 15.59
C GLY A 418 12.33 -21.85 14.42
N LEU A 419 11.74 -21.72 13.23
CA LEU A 419 12.25 -22.33 12.02
C LEU A 419 12.12 -21.35 10.85
N TRP A 420 13.17 -21.24 10.05
CA TRP A 420 13.20 -20.39 8.86
C TRP A 420 12.53 -21.05 7.65
N VAL A 421 11.88 -20.25 6.80
CA VAL A 421 11.28 -20.67 5.52
C VAL A 421 11.39 -19.54 4.47
N GLU A 422 11.42 -19.90 3.18
CA GLU A 422 11.39 -18.98 2.02
C GLU A 422 10.51 -19.57 0.91
N PRO A 423 9.19 -19.68 1.15
CA PRO A 423 8.27 -20.49 0.32
C PRO A 423 8.02 -19.93 -1.09
N GLU A 424 8.39 -18.68 -1.34
CA GLU A 424 8.19 -17.97 -2.61
C GLU A 424 9.33 -18.24 -3.63
N MET A 425 10.28 -19.11 -3.29
CA MET A 425 11.48 -19.34 -4.11
C MET A 425 11.72 -20.82 -4.36
N VAL A 426 12.43 -21.11 -5.45
CA VAL A 426 12.84 -22.46 -5.85
C VAL A 426 14.25 -22.46 -6.45
N ASN A 427 15.06 -23.47 -6.14
CA ASN A 427 16.35 -23.67 -6.82
C ASN A 427 16.16 -24.54 -8.07
N PRO A 428 16.90 -24.28 -9.17
CA PRO A 428 16.95 -25.21 -10.30
C PRO A 428 17.34 -26.65 -9.89
N ASP A 429 18.23 -26.76 -8.89
CA ASP A 429 18.51 -28.03 -8.22
C ASP A 429 17.59 -28.26 -7.01
N SER A 430 16.35 -28.64 -7.31
CA SER A 430 15.33 -29.09 -6.35
C SER A 430 14.42 -30.13 -6.99
N ASP A 431 13.80 -30.99 -6.19
CA ASP A 431 12.78 -31.93 -6.67
C ASP A 431 11.55 -31.18 -7.18
N LEU A 432 11.16 -30.09 -6.52
CA LEU A 432 10.05 -29.24 -6.96
C LEU A 432 10.27 -28.72 -8.37
N TYR A 433 11.44 -28.16 -8.66
CA TYR A 433 11.73 -27.61 -9.99
C TYR A 433 11.81 -28.69 -11.06
N ARG A 434 12.38 -29.86 -10.75
CA ARG A 434 12.42 -31.01 -11.68
C ARG A 434 11.01 -31.48 -12.05
N ALA A 435 10.09 -31.49 -11.08
CA ALA A 435 8.71 -31.90 -11.29
C ALA A 435 7.88 -30.81 -12.00
N HIS A 436 8.11 -29.55 -11.67
CA HIS A 436 7.32 -28.40 -12.11
C HIS A 436 8.19 -27.23 -12.56
N PRO A 437 8.93 -27.38 -13.68
CA PRO A 437 9.77 -26.29 -14.18
C PRO A 437 8.92 -25.10 -14.64
N ASP A 438 7.64 -25.28 -14.93
CA ASP A 438 6.72 -24.23 -15.38
C ASP A 438 6.22 -23.30 -14.26
N TRP A 439 6.43 -23.64 -12.99
CA TRP A 439 5.89 -22.85 -11.86
C TRP A 439 6.63 -21.54 -11.56
N VAL A 440 7.81 -21.32 -12.13
CA VAL A 440 8.58 -20.09 -11.92
C VAL A 440 8.19 -19.00 -12.92
N LEU A 441 8.44 -17.76 -12.54
CA LEU A 441 8.32 -16.59 -13.41
C LEU A 441 9.34 -16.65 -14.55
N HIS A 442 8.86 -16.91 -15.77
CA HIS A 442 9.70 -16.89 -16.97
C HIS A 442 8.88 -16.63 -18.23
N PHE A 443 9.58 -16.21 -19.30
CA PHE A 443 9.01 -16.13 -20.64
C PHE A 443 9.44 -17.34 -21.48
N PRO A 444 8.53 -17.97 -22.24
CA PRO A 444 8.87 -19.04 -23.17
C PRO A 444 9.97 -18.61 -24.16
N GLY A 445 10.96 -19.48 -24.38
CA GLY A 445 12.08 -19.22 -25.29
C GLY A 445 13.14 -18.25 -24.77
N ARG A 446 13.07 -17.82 -23.50
CA ARG A 446 14.09 -17.00 -22.84
C ARG A 446 14.85 -17.81 -21.79
N PRO A 447 16.13 -17.47 -21.53
CA PRO A 447 16.83 -18.03 -20.38
C PRO A 447 16.13 -17.60 -19.09
N ARG A 448 16.24 -18.45 -18.06
CA ARG A 448 15.74 -18.12 -16.72
C ARG A 448 16.75 -17.22 -16.03
N THR A 449 16.25 -16.17 -15.40
CA THR A 449 17.10 -15.20 -14.69
C THR A 449 17.10 -15.54 -13.22
N GLU A 450 18.22 -16.08 -12.75
CA GLU A 450 18.42 -16.36 -11.33
C GLU A 450 18.90 -15.10 -10.60
N ASN A 451 18.43 -14.92 -9.37
CA ASN A 451 19.02 -14.00 -8.41
C ASN A 451 19.38 -14.80 -7.17
N ARG A 452 20.62 -14.70 -6.65
CA ARG A 452 21.13 -15.58 -5.56
C ARG A 452 21.04 -17.09 -5.90
N ASN A 453 21.19 -17.47 -7.17
CA ASN A 453 21.09 -18.86 -7.67
C ASN A 453 19.71 -19.53 -7.46
N GLN A 454 18.66 -18.72 -7.32
CA GLN A 454 17.28 -19.15 -7.13
C GLN A 454 16.36 -18.41 -8.09
N LEU A 455 15.17 -18.99 -8.28
CA LEU A 455 14.08 -18.49 -9.09
C LEU A 455 12.88 -18.20 -8.19
N MET A 456 12.01 -17.30 -8.64
CA MET A 456 10.72 -17.00 -8.03
C MET A 456 9.62 -17.68 -8.82
#